data_AF-A0A7S2ULC5-F1
#
_entry.id   AF-A0A7S2ULC5-F1
#
_cell.length_a   1.000
_cell.length_b   1.000
_cell.length_c   1.000
_cell.angle_alpha   90.00
_cell.angle_beta   90.00
_cell.angle_gamma   90.00
#
_symmetry.space_group_name_H-M   'P 1'
#
loop_
_entity.id
_entity.type
_entity.pdbx_description
1 polymer ?
#
loop_
_entity_poly.entity_id
_entity_poly.type
_entity_poly.pdbx_seq_one_letter_code
_entity_poly.pdbx_strand_id
1 'polypeptide(L)'
;MTTLGDTLSLDEVAFVNSLAAHSCLFILKGSHSISNIPEIIAYSRASLEASISSALFIMHACITLSLYILFCPCSISTAIPYVPIMGSAFYILIILPLLGLTMAMSSPNEDSMTRVPPKNDESKTFTRKEGQRLAIHSLAKAILPAAFPQVLYLVAFGSLIVENEPDLVENYCDSAPSWASVIRCDALRGYSDTARTSAGTLAFGCMVVCTIFASASFLCGTKPLWDEPPWRRNRSWRNGVGISIFLLGIYLLAALERGTFAALPWYFFCLSVVLPFLCLYCCEVIKRIDRRHENRAVMLRRLQFETRLGMWSPK
;
A
#
# COMPACT_ATOMS: atom_id res chain seq x y z
N MET A 1 23.06 -65.80 -25.90
CA MET A 1 23.24 -64.39 -25.48
C MET A 1 22.39 -63.53 -26.41
N THR A 2 21.13 -63.35 -26.04
CA THR A 2 20.14 -62.59 -26.81
C THR A 2 19.91 -61.27 -26.09
N THR A 3 20.42 -60.20 -26.67
CA THR A 3 20.16 -58.82 -26.26
C THR A 3 18.76 -58.44 -26.74
N LEU A 4 17.74 -58.64 -25.88
CA LEU A 4 16.41 -58.10 -26.07
C LEU A 4 16.46 -56.60 -25.71
N GLY A 5 16.73 -55.77 -26.71
CA GLY A 5 16.57 -54.32 -26.61
C GLY A 5 15.19 -53.96 -27.13
N ASP A 6 14.17 -54.02 -26.27
CA ASP A 6 12.84 -53.53 -26.58
C ASP A 6 12.89 -52.00 -26.72
N THR A 7 13.04 -51.53 -27.96
CA THR A 7 12.89 -50.13 -28.29
C THR A 7 11.41 -49.78 -28.20
N LEU A 8 11.02 -49.09 -27.13
CA LEU A 8 9.70 -48.48 -26.99
C LEU A 8 9.29 -47.77 -28.29
N SER A 9 8.05 -47.99 -28.72
CA SER A 9 7.53 -47.31 -29.90
C SER A 9 7.46 -45.80 -29.65
N LEU A 10 7.71 -44.99 -30.69
CA LEU A 10 7.66 -43.53 -30.59
C LEU A 10 6.31 -43.03 -30.02
N ASP A 11 5.23 -43.74 -30.32
CA ASP A 11 3.88 -43.41 -29.85
C ASP A 11 3.70 -43.66 -28.35
N GLU A 12 4.29 -44.74 -27.81
CA GLU A 12 4.29 -44.99 -26.36
C GLU A 12 5.10 -43.94 -25.60
N VAL A 13 6.26 -43.55 -26.13
CA VAL A 13 7.06 -42.47 -25.54
C VAL A 13 6.30 -41.14 -25.56
N ALA A 14 5.58 -40.85 -26.65
CA ALA A 14 4.74 -39.65 -26.75
C ALA A 14 3.57 -39.67 -25.75
N PHE A 15 2.90 -40.82 -25.61
CA PHE A 15 1.80 -41.01 -24.66
C PHE A 15 2.26 -40.84 -23.21
N VAL A 16 3.35 -41.51 -22.81
CA VAL A 16 3.92 -41.40 -21.45
C VAL A 16 4.37 -39.97 -21.16
N ASN A 17 4.99 -39.28 -22.13
CA ASN A 17 5.35 -37.88 -21.97
C ASN A 17 4.13 -36.97 -21.82
N SER A 18 3.03 -37.24 -22.54
CA SER A 18 1.78 -36.47 -22.39
C SER A 18 1.15 -36.69 -21.00
N LEU A 19 1.16 -37.93 -20.51
CA LEU A 19 0.59 -38.28 -19.20
C LEU A 19 1.44 -37.72 -18.05
N ALA A 20 2.77 -37.77 -18.18
CA ALA A 20 3.70 -37.11 -17.27
C ALA A 20 3.53 -35.58 -17.32
N ALA A 21 3.37 -34.99 -18.50
CA ALA A 21 3.14 -33.56 -18.67
C ALA A 21 1.82 -33.10 -18.02
N HIS A 22 0.75 -33.91 -18.08
CA HIS A 22 -0.50 -33.62 -17.37
C HIS A 22 -0.38 -33.68 -15.84
N SER A 23 0.59 -34.46 -15.33
CA SER A 23 0.84 -34.61 -13.90
C SER A 23 1.83 -33.59 -13.34
N CYS A 24 2.52 -32.84 -14.22
CA CYS A 24 3.55 -31.88 -13.85
C CYS A 24 3.02 -30.44 -13.90
N LEU A 25 3.38 -29.62 -12.91
CA LEU A 25 3.06 -28.18 -12.90
C LEU A 25 3.82 -27.41 -13.99
N PHE A 26 5.03 -27.86 -14.34
CA PHE A 26 5.88 -27.25 -15.34
C PHE A 26 6.24 -28.25 -16.43
N ILE A 27 5.98 -27.88 -17.69
CA ILE A 27 6.38 -28.65 -18.87
C ILE A 27 7.56 -27.93 -19.51
N LEU A 28 8.77 -28.43 -19.26
CA LEU A 28 10.00 -27.85 -19.80
C LEU A 28 10.35 -28.54 -21.12
N LYS A 29 10.30 -27.82 -22.24
CA LYS A 29 10.63 -28.36 -23.58
C LYS A 29 12.10 -28.11 -23.93
N GLY A 30 12.80 -29.16 -24.37
CA GLY A 30 14.16 -29.08 -24.96
C GLY A 30 15.28 -29.67 -24.10
N SER A 31 16.43 -29.96 -24.74
CA SER A 31 17.63 -30.54 -24.09
C SER A 31 18.28 -29.62 -23.05
N HIS A 32 18.05 -28.30 -23.16
CA HIS A 32 18.52 -27.29 -22.19
C HIS A 32 17.50 -27.00 -21.07
N SER A 33 16.38 -27.73 -20.98
CA SER A 33 15.30 -27.52 -19.99
C SER A 33 15.78 -27.36 -18.55
N ILE A 34 16.76 -28.17 -18.14
CA ILE A 34 17.25 -28.19 -16.75
C ILE A 34 17.95 -26.87 -16.40
N SER A 35 18.58 -26.21 -17.37
CA SER A 35 19.24 -24.91 -17.17
C SER A 35 18.26 -23.76 -16.90
N ASN A 36 16.97 -23.94 -17.23
CA ASN A 36 15.92 -22.95 -16.96
C ASN A 36 15.34 -23.05 -15.54
N ILE A 37 15.59 -24.15 -14.81
CA ILE A 37 15.03 -24.36 -13.47
C ILE A 37 15.48 -23.25 -12.49
N PRO A 38 16.77 -22.88 -12.39
CA PRO A 38 17.20 -21.79 -11.52
C PRO A 38 16.54 -20.45 -11.85
N GLU A 39 16.30 -20.18 -13.14
CA GLU A 39 15.64 -18.96 -13.61
C GLU A 39 14.15 -18.95 -13.22
N ILE A 40 13.44 -20.07 -13.40
CA ILE A 40 12.05 -20.22 -12.95
C ILE A 40 11.94 -20.01 -11.43
N ILE A 41 12.88 -20.55 -10.66
CA ILE A 41 12.93 -20.36 -9.21
C ILE A 41 13.16 -18.88 -8.87
N ALA A 42 14.07 -18.20 -9.58
CA ALA A 42 14.35 -16.78 -9.38
C ALA A 42 13.11 -15.91 -9.66
N TYR A 43 12.42 -16.13 -10.79
CA TYR A 43 11.18 -15.42 -11.10
C TYR A 43 10.07 -15.73 -10.09
N SER A 44 9.94 -16.97 -9.65
CA SER A 44 8.93 -17.36 -8.67
C SER A 44 9.15 -16.65 -7.33
N ARG A 45 10.41 -16.55 -6.87
CA ARG A 45 10.77 -15.81 -5.65
C ARG A 45 10.48 -14.32 -5.79
N ALA A 46 10.89 -13.72 -6.91
CA ALA A 46 10.62 -12.32 -7.20
C ALA A 46 9.12 -12.00 -7.24
N SER A 47 8.35 -12.84 -7.94
CA SER A 47 6.89 -12.72 -8.05
C SER A 47 6.22 -12.85 -6.68
N LEU A 48 6.70 -13.75 -5.82
CA LEU A 48 6.18 -13.93 -4.46
C LEU A 48 6.46 -12.69 -3.60
N GLU A 49 7.69 -12.17 -3.61
CA GLU A 49 8.05 -10.94 -2.87
C GLU A 49 7.23 -9.73 -3.34
N ALA A 50 7.05 -9.59 -4.66
CA ALA A 50 6.24 -8.52 -5.26
C ALA A 50 4.76 -8.65 -4.88
N SER A 51 4.22 -9.87 -4.91
CA SER A 51 2.82 -10.15 -4.54
C SER A 51 2.55 -9.90 -3.07
N ILE A 52 3.47 -10.29 -2.17
CA ILE A 52 3.37 -10.00 -0.74
C ILE A 52 3.39 -8.49 -0.50
N SER A 53 4.30 -7.77 -1.17
CA SER A 53 4.42 -6.32 -1.04
C SER A 53 3.15 -5.60 -1.50
N SER A 54 2.58 -6.05 -2.63
CA SER A 54 1.30 -5.56 -3.15
C SER A 54 0.14 -5.84 -2.18
N ALA A 55 0.03 -7.06 -1.67
CA ALA A 55 -1.01 -7.44 -0.70
C ALA A 55 -0.92 -6.62 0.59
N LEU A 56 0.29 -6.42 1.12
CA LEU A 56 0.52 -5.60 2.31
C LEU A 56 0.13 -4.14 2.07
N PHE A 57 0.42 -3.60 0.88
CA PHE A 57 -0.01 -2.26 0.49
C PHE A 57 -1.54 -2.15 0.42
N ILE A 58 -2.22 -3.12 -0.22
CA ILE A 58 -3.69 -3.15 -0.29
C ILE A 58 -4.31 -3.19 1.10
N MET A 59 -3.79 -4.06 1.99
CA MET A 59 -4.24 -4.11 3.38
C MET A 59 -4.01 -2.78 4.11
N HIS A 60 -2.84 -2.16 3.95
CA HIS A 60 -2.54 -0.85 4.52
C HIS A 60 -3.50 0.24 4.02
N ALA A 61 -3.79 0.28 2.74
CA ALA A 61 -4.73 1.22 2.13
C ALA A 61 -6.16 1.04 2.66
N CYS A 62 -6.63 -0.20 2.80
CA CYS A 62 -7.93 -0.51 3.38
C CYS A 62 -8.00 -0.12 4.86
N ILE A 63 -6.97 -0.43 5.65
CA ILE A 63 -6.90 -0.02 7.06
C ILE A 63 -6.89 1.51 7.18
N THR A 64 -6.14 2.20 6.32
CA THR A 64 -6.10 3.67 6.30
C THR A 64 -7.48 4.26 6.02
N LEU A 65 -8.19 3.73 5.03
CA LEU A 65 -9.55 4.17 4.73
C LEU A 65 -10.52 3.91 5.90
N SER A 66 -10.46 2.71 6.50
CA SER A 66 -11.28 2.36 7.65
C SER A 66 -11.02 3.28 8.85
N LEU A 67 -9.74 3.58 9.12
CA LEU A 67 -9.36 4.54 10.17
C LEU A 67 -9.81 5.96 9.85
N TYR A 68 -9.71 6.39 8.59
CA TYR A 68 -10.19 7.70 8.15
C TYR A 68 -11.70 7.85 8.41
N ILE A 69 -12.49 6.83 8.05
CA ILE A 69 -13.93 6.79 8.31
C ILE A 69 -14.20 6.78 9.82
N LEU A 70 -13.43 6.01 10.59
CA LEU A 70 -13.55 5.95 12.05
C LEU A 70 -13.23 7.29 12.73
N PHE A 71 -12.27 8.06 12.19
CA PHE A 71 -11.90 9.36 12.74
C PHE A 71 -12.90 10.47 12.42
N CYS A 72 -13.76 10.30 11.40
CA CYS A 72 -14.79 11.29 11.07
C CYS A 72 -15.73 11.59 12.27
N PRO A 73 -16.41 10.60 12.90
CA PRO A 73 -17.25 10.87 14.07
C PRO A 73 -16.46 11.30 15.32
N CYS A 74 -15.14 11.05 15.37
CA CYS A 74 -14.28 11.49 16.45
C CYS A 74 -13.66 12.88 16.23
N SER A 75 -14.04 13.57 15.15
CA SER A 75 -13.52 14.90 14.83
C SER A 75 -13.99 15.94 15.86
N ILE A 76 -13.17 16.98 16.04
CA ILE A 76 -13.46 18.11 16.94
C ILE A 76 -14.57 19.02 16.36
N SER A 77 -14.81 18.95 15.05
CA SER A 77 -15.86 19.71 14.37
C SER A 77 -17.25 19.25 14.82
N THR A 78 -18.14 20.21 15.10
CA THR A 78 -19.56 19.92 15.41
C THR A 78 -20.27 19.27 14.21
N ALA A 79 -19.90 19.65 13.00
CA ALA A 79 -20.32 18.99 11.77
C ALA A 79 -19.42 17.77 11.48
N ILE A 80 -20.03 16.58 11.37
CA ILE A 80 -19.31 15.34 11.06
C ILE A 80 -18.72 15.42 9.64
N PRO A 81 -17.41 15.15 9.44
CA PRO A 81 -16.80 15.14 8.11
C PRO A 81 -17.58 14.25 7.13
N TYR A 82 -17.83 14.81 5.94
CA TYR A 82 -18.45 14.06 4.85
C TYR A 82 -17.43 13.14 4.18
N VAL A 83 -17.79 11.87 4.04
CA VAL A 83 -17.00 10.90 3.28
C VAL A 83 -17.66 10.70 1.92
N PRO A 84 -17.04 11.10 0.81
CA PRO A 84 -17.64 10.94 -0.51
C PRO A 84 -17.73 9.46 -0.88
N ILE A 85 -18.95 8.95 -1.06
CA ILE A 85 -19.20 7.54 -1.41
C ILE A 85 -18.59 7.22 -2.78
N MET A 86 -18.84 8.08 -3.77
CA MET A 86 -18.27 7.92 -5.12
C MET A 86 -16.75 8.00 -5.12
N GLY A 87 -16.16 8.91 -4.33
CA GLY A 87 -14.71 9.00 -4.16
C GLY A 87 -14.12 7.74 -3.51
N SER A 88 -14.80 7.20 -2.50
CA SER A 88 -14.39 5.96 -1.82
C SER A 88 -14.46 4.75 -2.75
N ALA A 89 -15.54 4.62 -3.53
CA ALA A 89 -15.68 3.57 -4.55
C ALA A 89 -14.60 3.70 -5.62
N PHE A 90 -14.36 4.91 -6.13
CA PHE A 90 -13.31 5.20 -7.11
C PHE A 90 -11.92 4.82 -6.58
N TYR A 91 -11.62 5.16 -5.32
CA TYR A 91 -10.36 4.79 -4.68
C TYR A 91 -10.17 3.28 -4.55
N ILE A 92 -11.17 2.56 -4.01
CA ILE A 92 -11.08 1.11 -3.77
C ILE A 92 -11.06 0.32 -5.08
N LEU A 93 -11.85 0.73 -6.08
CA LEU A 93 -12.04 -0.05 -7.31
C LEU A 93 -11.03 0.28 -8.41
N ILE A 94 -10.49 1.50 -8.43
CA ILE A 94 -9.63 1.96 -9.53
C ILE A 94 -8.22 2.29 -9.04
N ILE A 95 -8.06 3.24 -8.13
CA ILE A 95 -6.72 3.69 -7.69
C ILE A 95 -5.97 2.56 -7.00
N LEU A 96 -6.62 1.89 -6.05
CA LEU A 96 -5.96 0.89 -5.22
C LEU A 96 -5.49 -0.33 -6.04
N PRO A 97 -6.30 -0.94 -6.92
CA PRO A 97 -5.86 -2.04 -7.76
C PRO A 97 -4.82 -1.60 -8.78
N LEU A 98 -4.91 -0.39 -9.33
CA LEU A 98 -3.91 0.14 -10.27
C LEU A 98 -2.52 0.20 -9.63
N LEU A 99 -2.43 0.72 -8.40
CA LEU A 99 -1.16 0.75 -7.66
C LEU A 99 -0.73 -0.66 -7.22
N GLY A 100 -1.64 -1.47 -6.69
CA GLY A 100 -1.33 -2.83 -6.26
C GLY A 100 -0.80 -3.71 -7.39
N LEU A 101 -1.45 -3.69 -8.57
CA LEU A 101 -1.04 -4.48 -9.74
C LEU A 101 0.30 -4.02 -10.29
N THR A 102 0.53 -2.71 -10.39
CA THR A 102 1.83 -2.20 -10.86
C THR A 102 2.98 -2.54 -9.90
N MET A 103 2.70 -2.68 -8.60
CA MET A 103 3.68 -3.20 -7.63
C MET A 103 3.94 -4.70 -7.79
N ALA A 104 2.91 -5.50 -8.09
CA ALA A 104 3.07 -6.94 -8.34
C ALA A 104 3.95 -7.22 -9.58
N MET A 105 4.03 -6.28 -10.52
CA MET A 105 4.91 -6.34 -11.70
C MET A 105 6.36 -5.87 -11.43
N SER A 106 6.79 -5.76 -10.17
CA SER A 106 8.14 -5.31 -9.85
C SER A 106 9.23 -6.30 -10.27
N SER A 107 10.40 -5.77 -10.64
CA SER A 107 11.54 -6.60 -11.06
C SER A 107 12.17 -7.40 -9.90
N PRO A 108 12.77 -8.57 -10.20
CA PRO A 108 13.49 -9.38 -9.23
C PRO A 108 14.54 -8.58 -8.47
N ASN A 109 14.69 -8.88 -7.18
CA ASN A 109 15.82 -8.39 -6.40
C ASN A 109 17.06 -9.27 -6.67
N GLU A 110 18.23 -8.67 -6.88
CA GLU A 110 19.48 -9.40 -7.12
C GLU A 110 19.80 -10.38 -5.97
N ASP A 111 19.45 -10.01 -4.74
CA ASP A 111 19.69 -10.81 -3.55
C ASP A 111 18.72 -12.01 -3.41
N SER A 112 17.66 -12.10 -4.22
CA SER A 112 16.58 -13.09 -4.04
C SER A 112 17.05 -14.54 -4.06
N MET A 113 18.08 -14.85 -4.86
CA MET A 113 18.65 -16.19 -4.96
C MET A 113 19.69 -16.49 -3.86
N THR A 114 20.31 -15.46 -3.28
CA THR A 114 21.28 -15.61 -2.17
C THR A 114 20.60 -15.86 -0.83
N ARG A 115 19.33 -15.47 -0.70
CA ARG A 115 18.54 -15.64 0.52
C ARG A 115 18.08 -17.08 0.67
N VAL A 116 18.20 -17.56 1.90
CA VAL A 116 17.67 -18.87 2.31
C VAL A 116 16.13 -18.78 2.32
N PRO A 117 15.44 -19.67 1.59
CA PRO A 117 13.98 -19.64 1.51
C PRO A 117 13.36 -19.80 2.90
N PRO A 118 12.23 -19.12 3.19
CA PRO A 118 11.48 -19.39 4.40
C PRO A 118 10.98 -20.85 4.36
N LYS A 119 11.23 -21.61 5.43
CA LYS A 119 10.73 -22.98 5.55
C LYS A 119 9.25 -22.91 5.89
N ASN A 120 8.40 -23.63 5.17
CA ASN A 120 6.94 -23.65 5.38
C ASN A 120 6.55 -24.48 6.63
N ASP A 121 7.19 -24.23 7.77
CA ASP A 121 6.86 -24.87 9.04
C ASP A 121 5.76 -24.03 9.71
N GLU A 122 4.49 -24.37 9.56
CA GLU A 122 3.34 -23.63 10.13
C GLU A 122 3.46 -23.40 11.65
N SER A 123 4.10 -24.34 12.36
CA SER A 123 4.38 -24.22 13.80
C SER A 123 5.43 -23.16 14.16
N LYS A 124 6.17 -22.64 13.19
CA LYS A 124 7.25 -21.65 13.36
C LYS A 124 7.13 -20.40 12.49
N THR A 125 6.34 -20.43 11.42
CA THR A 125 6.31 -19.39 10.37
C THR A 125 5.41 -18.21 10.68
N PHE A 126 4.46 -18.35 11.60
CA PHE A 126 3.67 -17.25 12.13
C PHE A 126 3.53 -17.42 13.63
N THR A 127 4.62 -17.19 14.36
CA THR A 127 4.46 -17.06 15.81
C THR A 127 3.47 -15.92 16.08
N ARG A 128 2.53 -16.12 17.01
CA ARG A 128 1.52 -15.10 17.39
C ARG A 128 2.13 -13.71 17.59
N LYS A 129 3.39 -13.65 18.05
CA LYS A 129 4.19 -12.42 18.22
C LYS A 129 4.54 -11.73 16.90
N GLU A 130 4.88 -12.47 15.85
CA GLU A 130 5.20 -11.90 14.52
C GLU A 130 3.95 -11.34 13.84
N GLY A 131 2.83 -12.08 13.90
CA GLY A 131 1.55 -11.58 13.39
C GLY A 131 1.08 -10.34 14.13
N GLN A 132 1.17 -10.33 15.46
CA GLN A 132 0.86 -9.15 16.27
C GLN A 132 1.76 -7.96 15.91
N ARG A 133 3.07 -8.17 15.74
CA ARG A 133 3.99 -7.11 15.32
C ARG A 133 3.62 -6.55 13.94
N LEU A 134 3.35 -7.42 12.97
CA LEU A 134 2.93 -7.01 11.63
C LEU A 134 1.64 -6.19 11.67
N ALA A 135 0.66 -6.61 12.48
CA ALA A 135 -0.57 -5.87 12.69
C ALA A 135 -0.33 -4.49 13.32
N ILE A 136 0.45 -4.41 14.40
CA ILE A 136 0.77 -3.14 15.07
C ILE A 136 1.51 -2.20 14.12
N HIS A 137 2.50 -2.69 13.38
CA HIS A 137 3.27 -1.86 12.46
C HIS A 137 2.42 -1.40 11.26
N SER A 138 1.53 -2.26 10.74
CA SER A 138 0.60 -1.89 9.68
C SER A 138 -0.39 -0.82 10.15
N LEU A 139 -0.91 -0.97 11.37
CA LEU A 139 -1.77 0.02 12.01
C LEU A 139 -1.02 1.35 12.22
N ALA A 140 0.20 1.30 12.76
CA ALA A 140 1.03 2.49 12.97
C ALA A 140 1.32 3.24 11.65
N LYS A 141 1.59 2.51 10.56
CA LYS A 141 1.74 3.11 9.22
C LYS A 141 0.45 3.77 8.74
N ALA A 142 -0.71 3.19 9.03
CA ALA A 142 -2.02 3.66 8.56
C ALA A 142 -2.60 4.84 9.35
N ILE A 143 -2.21 5.02 10.61
CA ILE A 143 -2.75 6.09 11.47
C ILE A 143 -2.44 7.49 10.91
N LEU A 144 -1.19 7.78 10.51
CA LEU A 144 -0.85 9.14 10.06
C LEU A 144 -1.57 9.54 8.76
N PRO A 145 -1.57 8.72 7.70
CA PRO A 145 -2.34 9.02 6.48
C PRO A 145 -3.84 9.14 6.71
N ALA A 146 -4.40 8.52 7.76
CA ALA A 146 -5.81 8.65 8.12
C ALA A 146 -6.11 9.90 8.96
N ALA A 147 -5.23 10.23 9.92
CA ALA A 147 -5.46 11.31 10.88
C ALA A 147 -5.16 12.70 10.30
N PHE A 148 -4.08 12.86 9.54
CA PHE A 148 -3.70 14.19 9.05
C PHE A 148 -4.71 14.83 8.09
N PRO A 149 -5.36 14.09 7.18
CA PRO A 149 -6.41 14.67 6.35
C PRO A 149 -7.62 15.19 7.16
N GLN A 150 -7.84 14.69 8.38
CA GLN A 150 -8.87 15.24 9.28
C GLN A 150 -8.49 16.65 9.76
N VAL A 151 -7.20 16.92 9.98
CA VAL A 151 -6.73 18.26 10.31
C VAL A 151 -6.95 19.21 9.13
N LEU A 152 -6.67 18.74 7.90
CA LEU A 152 -6.95 19.51 6.68
C LEU A 152 -8.45 19.73 6.47
N TYR A 153 -9.29 18.76 6.81
CA TYR A 153 -10.74 18.92 6.80
C TYR A 153 -11.16 20.10 7.69
N LEU A 154 -10.64 20.18 8.93
CA LEU A 154 -11.01 21.27 9.86
C LEU A 154 -10.65 22.65 9.30
N VAL A 155 -9.47 22.77 8.70
CA VAL A 155 -9.01 24.01 8.05
C VAL A 155 -9.90 24.35 6.85
N ALA A 156 -10.13 23.39 5.95
CA ALA A 156 -10.91 23.59 4.74
C ALA A 156 -12.37 23.94 5.07
N PHE A 157 -13.00 23.17 5.96
CA PHE A 157 -14.39 23.38 6.36
C PHE A 157 -14.58 24.75 7.02
N GLY A 158 -13.74 25.09 8.01
CA GLY A 158 -13.86 26.38 8.67
C GLY A 158 -13.62 27.58 7.73
N SER A 159 -12.69 27.45 6.79
CA SER A 159 -12.43 28.54 5.81
C SER A 159 -13.56 28.67 4.80
N LEU A 160 -14.10 27.55 4.31
CA LEU A 160 -15.21 27.55 3.34
C LEU A 160 -16.51 28.07 3.94
N ILE A 161 -16.79 27.80 5.22
CA ILE A 161 -17.97 28.35 5.91
C ILE A 161 -17.87 29.87 6.03
N VAL A 162 -16.70 30.39 6.41
CA VAL A 162 -16.51 31.84 6.56
C VAL A 162 -16.69 32.58 5.23
N GLU A 163 -16.19 32.00 4.13
CA GLU A 163 -16.28 32.64 2.81
C GLU A 163 -17.65 32.49 2.15
N ASN A 164 -18.26 31.30 2.22
CA ASN A 164 -19.49 31.01 1.48
C ASN A 164 -20.76 31.37 2.25
N GLU A 165 -20.73 31.35 3.59
CA GLU A 165 -21.91 31.51 4.45
C GLU A 165 -21.68 32.53 5.59
N PRO A 166 -21.32 33.80 5.27
CA PRO A 166 -21.00 34.80 6.29
C PRO A 166 -22.19 35.10 7.20
N ASP A 167 -23.41 35.12 6.66
CA ASP A 167 -24.64 35.37 7.41
C ASP A 167 -24.89 34.33 8.50
N LEU A 168 -24.55 33.06 8.24
CA LEU A 168 -24.69 31.98 9.23
C LEU A 168 -23.70 32.19 10.38
N VAL A 169 -22.48 32.59 10.07
CA VAL A 169 -21.44 32.85 11.07
C VAL A 169 -21.79 34.06 11.93
N GLU A 170 -22.23 35.16 11.33
CA GLU A 170 -22.55 36.40 12.06
C GLU A 170 -23.76 36.24 12.98
N ASN A 171 -24.80 35.53 12.52
CA ASN A 171 -26.05 35.41 13.27
C ASN A 171 -26.04 34.31 14.35
N TYR A 172 -25.26 33.24 14.16
CA TYR A 172 -25.35 32.04 15.02
C TYR A 172 -24.05 31.63 15.69
N CYS A 173 -22.90 32.15 15.25
CA CYS A 173 -21.60 31.79 15.80
C CYS A 173 -20.94 33.03 16.42
N ASP A 174 -21.38 33.37 17.65
CA ASP A 174 -20.94 34.51 18.49
C ASP A 174 -19.56 35.05 18.13
N SER A 175 -19.53 36.04 17.23
CA SER A 175 -18.35 36.81 16.82
C SER A 175 -17.07 35.98 16.66
N ALA A 176 -17.14 34.81 16.02
CA ALA A 176 -16.00 33.92 15.84
C ALA A 176 -14.97 34.53 14.85
N PRO A 177 -13.85 35.11 15.31
CA PRO A 177 -12.94 35.86 14.42
C PRO A 177 -12.05 34.94 13.58
N SER A 178 -12.14 33.62 13.78
CA SER A 178 -11.28 32.63 13.16
C SER A 178 -12.04 31.37 12.75
N TRP A 179 -11.56 30.68 11.71
CA TRP A 179 -12.08 29.39 11.28
C TRP A 179 -12.11 28.35 12.44
N ALA A 180 -11.17 28.45 13.39
CA ALA A 180 -11.05 27.53 14.52
C ALA A 180 -12.19 27.68 15.55
N SER A 181 -12.73 28.88 15.72
CA SER A 181 -13.93 29.13 16.52
C SER A 181 -15.19 28.67 15.79
N VAL A 182 -15.25 28.90 14.46
CA VAL A 182 -16.41 28.52 13.63
C VAL A 182 -16.67 27.02 13.64
N ILE A 183 -15.63 26.18 13.52
CA ILE A 183 -15.79 24.71 13.51
C ILE A 183 -16.40 24.12 14.80
N ARG A 184 -16.41 24.88 15.90
CA ARG A 184 -16.98 24.46 17.20
C ARG A 184 -18.38 24.99 17.44
N CYS A 185 -18.95 25.72 16.49
CA CYS A 185 -20.27 26.31 16.61
C CYS A 185 -21.36 25.23 16.59
N ASP A 186 -22.21 25.19 17.61
CA ASP A 186 -23.26 24.17 17.76
C ASP A 186 -24.32 24.27 16.65
N ALA A 187 -24.53 25.47 16.10
CA ALA A 187 -25.44 25.70 14.98
C ALA A 187 -25.07 24.89 13.73
N LEU A 188 -23.80 24.50 13.57
CA LEU A 188 -23.31 23.73 12.43
C LEU A 188 -23.57 22.21 12.55
N ARG A 189 -24.11 21.71 13.66
CA ARG A 189 -24.31 20.26 13.87
C ARG A 189 -25.19 19.60 12.80
N GLY A 190 -26.17 20.34 12.28
CA GLY A 190 -27.07 19.88 11.21
C GLY A 190 -26.63 20.29 9.79
N TYR A 191 -25.53 21.02 9.64
CA TYR A 191 -25.14 21.60 8.37
C TYR A 191 -24.73 20.51 7.36
N SER A 192 -25.30 20.55 6.16
CA SER A 192 -25.09 19.53 5.11
C SER A 192 -24.76 20.10 3.73
N ASP A 193 -24.50 21.40 3.62
CA ASP A 193 -24.36 22.06 2.32
C ASP A 193 -22.96 21.96 1.74
N THR A 194 -22.70 22.76 0.72
CA THR A 194 -21.60 22.58 -0.24
C THR A 194 -20.21 22.76 0.38
N ALA A 195 -20.09 23.60 1.41
CA ALA A 195 -18.84 23.76 2.16
C ALA A 195 -18.40 22.46 2.84
N ARG A 196 -19.36 21.69 3.39
CA ARG A 196 -19.08 20.41 4.06
C ARG A 196 -18.70 19.33 3.06
N THR A 197 -19.43 19.23 1.95
CA THR A 197 -19.14 18.24 0.90
C THR A 197 -17.81 18.52 0.21
N SER A 198 -17.50 19.80 -0.06
CA SER A 198 -16.21 20.23 -0.65
C SER A 198 -15.03 19.98 0.29
N ALA A 199 -15.15 20.35 1.57
CA ALA A 199 -14.10 20.09 2.57
C ALA A 199 -13.86 18.58 2.76
N GLY A 200 -14.93 17.79 2.83
CA GLY A 200 -14.84 16.33 2.92
C GLY A 200 -14.16 15.70 1.71
N THR A 201 -14.49 16.17 0.50
CA THR A 201 -13.89 15.74 -0.76
C THR A 201 -12.40 16.09 -0.85
N LEU A 202 -12.01 17.30 -0.43
CA LEU A 202 -10.61 17.73 -0.36
C LEU A 202 -9.80 16.90 0.63
N ALA A 203 -10.32 16.69 1.84
CA ALA A 203 -9.67 15.87 2.86
C ALA A 203 -9.50 14.41 2.38
N PHE A 204 -10.55 13.84 1.78
CA PHE A 204 -10.48 12.52 1.16
C PHE A 204 -9.41 12.46 0.06
N GLY A 205 -9.36 13.47 -0.82
CA GLY A 205 -8.32 13.58 -1.84
C GLY A 205 -6.91 13.61 -1.24
N CYS A 206 -6.71 14.36 -0.14
CA CYS A 206 -5.44 14.39 0.57
C CYS A 206 -5.05 13.02 1.17
N MET A 207 -6.03 12.28 1.72
CA MET A 207 -5.81 10.91 2.18
C MET A 207 -5.33 10.01 1.04
N VAL A 208 -5.97 10.09 -0.14
CA VAL A 208 -5.57 9.33 -1.33
C VAL A 208 -4.16 9.71 -1.80
N VAL A 209 -3.78 10.99 -1.78
CA VAL A 209 -2.40 11.41 -2.11
C VAL A 209 -1.41 10.82 -1.09
N CYS A 210 -1.72 10.87 0.20
CA CYS A 210 -0.87 10.27 1.23
C CYS A 210 -0.69 8.76 1.01
N THR A 211 -1.72 8.02 0.62
CA THR A 211 -1.61 6.58 0.33
C THR A 211 -0.84 6.29 -0.97
N ILE A 212 -1.01 7.11 -2.01
CA ILE A 212 -0.20 7.05 -3.24
C ILE A 212 1.29 7.20 -2.90
N PHE A 213 1.66 8.19 -2.08
CA PHE A 213 3.05 8.39 -1.67
C PHE A 213 3.55 7.27 -0.76
N ALA A 214 2.73 6.85 0.21
CA ALA A 214 3.05 5.72 1.10
C ALA A 214 3.31 4.42 0.32
N SER A 215 2.67 4.22 -0.84
CA SER A 215 2.90 3.06 -1.71
C SER A 215 4.36 2.88 -2.10
N ALA A 216 5.13 3.97 -2.21
CA ALA A 216 6.57 3.90 -2.49
C ALA A 216 7.33 3.08 -1.45
N SER A 217 6.95 3.19 -0.16
CA SER A 217 7.61 2.46 0.93
C SER A 217 7.47 0.94 0.81
N PHE A 218 6.40 0.47 0.14
CA PHE A 218 6.10 -0.95 -0.03
C PHE A 218 6.79 -1.56 -1.26
N LEU A 219 7.27 -0.76 -2.23
CA LEU A 219 7.93 -1.28 -3.44
C LEU A 219 9.24 -2.01 -3.12
N CYS A 220 10.01 -1.47 -2.20
CA CYS A 220 11.29 -2.03 -1.80
C CYS A 220 11.13 -2.63 -0.40
N GLY A 221 10.78 -3.91 -0.29
CA GLY A 221 10.41 -4.59 0.97
C GLY A 221 11.02 -3.99 2.24
N THR A 222 12.31 -4.22 2.48
CA THR A 222 13.02 -3.66 3.65
C THR A 222 14.22 -2.77 3.32
N LYS A 223 14.55 -2.59 2.04
CA LYS A 223 15.59 -1.63 1.62
C LYS A 223 15.05 -0.19 1.70
N PRO A 224 15.79 0.77 2.26
CA PRO A 224 15.33 2.15 2.38
C PRO A 224 15.25 2.80 0.99
N LEU A 225 14.32 3.74 0.82
CA LEU A 225 14.10 4.42 -0.46
C LEU A 225 15.31 5.22 -0.98
N TRP A 226 16.21 5.59 -0.08
CA TRP A 226 17.41 6.36 -0.41
C TRP A 226 18.48 5.52 -1.10
N ASP A 227 18.55 4.23 -0.78
CA ASP A 227 19.54 3.31 -1.38
C ASP A 227 19.10 2.95 -2.81
N GLU A 228 17.79 2.73 -3.01
CA GLU A 228 17.23 2.34 -4.30
C GLU A 228 15.92 3.09 -4.55
N PRO A 229 15.93 4.16 -5.39
CA PRO A 229 14.74 4.96 -5.60
C PRO A 229 13.66 4.19 -6.38
N PRO A 230 12.38 4.34 -6.01
CA PRO A 230 11.29 3.50 -6.51
C PRO A 230 11.04 3.69 -8.02
N TRP A 231 11.27 4.90 -8.54
CA TRP A 231 11.06 5.23 -9.96
C TRP A 231 12.10 4.59 -10.89
N ARG A 232 13.27 4.21 -10.37
CA ARG A 232 14.32 3.56 -11.18
C ARG A 232 14.03 2.07 -11.34
N ARG A 233 13.54 1.44 -10.27
CA ARG A 233 13.28 0.00 -10.20
C ARG A 233 12.02 -0.41 -10.95
N ASN A 234 10.91 0.31 -10.77
CA ASN A 234 9.62 -0.09 -11.33
C ASN A 234 8.97 1.04 -12.15
N ARG A 235 9.20 0.99 -13.47
CA ARG A 235 8.62 1.95 -14.43
C ARG A 235 7.09 1.86 -14.48
N SER A 236 6.53 0.65 -14.35
CA SER A 236 5.09 0.43 -14.36
C SER A 236 4.42 1.10 -13.16
N TRP A 237 5.00 0.97 -11.96
CA TRP A 237 4.51 1.67 -10.77
C TRP A 237 4.59 3.19 -10.92
N ARG A 238 5.70 3.73 -11.44
CA ARG A 238 5.82 5.18 -11.68
C ARG A 238 4.69 5.69 -12.59
N ASN A 239 4.39 4.95 -13.65
CA ASN A 239 3.28 5.28 -14.53
C ASN A 239 1.93 5.15 -13.82
N GLY A 240 1.74 4.11 -13.00
CA GLY A 240 0.54 3.92 -12.17
C GLY A 240 0.30 5.04 -11.16
N VAL A 241 1.36 5.58 -10.55
CA VAL A 241 1.31 6.77 -9.69
C VAL A 241 0.89 8.00 -10.48
N GLY A 242 1.51 8.23 -11.65
CA GLY A 242 1.16 9.36 -12.51
C GLY A 242 -0.31 9.31 -12.95
N ILE A 243 -0.79 8.14 -13.37
CA ILE A 243 -2.19 7.93 -13.75
C ILE A 243 -3.11 8.12 -12.53
N SER A 244 -2.77 7.58 -11.36
CA SER A 244 -3.56 7.75 -10.13
C SER A 244 -3.72 9.22 -9.73
N ILE A 245 -2.63 10.00 -9.77
CA ILE A 245 -2.67 11.44 -9.46
C ILE A 245 -3.51 12.19 -10.50
N PHE A 246 -3.35 11.86 -11.79
CA PHE A 246 -4.13 12.47 -12.86
C PHE A 246 -5.63 12.20 -12.71
N LEU A 247 -6.03 10.94 -12.48
CA LEU A 247 -7.43 10.58 -12.30
C LEU A 247 -8.02 11.20 -11.02
N LEU A 248 -7.24 11.28 -9.94
CA LEU A 248 -7.64 12.00 -8.73
C LEU A 248 -7.85 13.50 -9.01
N GLY A 249 -6.99 14.11 -9.82
CA GLY A 249 -7.15 15.50 -10.27
C GLY A 249 -8.45 15.70 -11.03
N ILE A 250 -8.77 14.81 -11.98
CA ILE A 250 -10.06 14.84 -12.71
C ILE A 250 -11.23 14.72 -11.74
N TYR A 251 -11.16 13.77 -10.79
CA TYR A 251 -12.20 13.58 -9.79
C TYR A 251 -12.42 14.85 -8.95
N LEU A 252 -11.35 15.47 -8.45
CA LEU A 252 -11.44 16.70 -7.66
C LEU A 252 -11.98 17.86 -8.49
N LEU A 253 -11.56 18.01 -9.75
CA LEU A 253 -12.10 19.05 -10.64
C LEU A 253 -13.59 18.87 -10.95
N ALA A 254 -14.07 17.62 -11.01
CA ALA A 254 -15.47 17.32 -11.26
C ALA A 254 -16.35 17.41 -9.99
N ALA A 255 -15.79 17.12 -8.82
CA ALA A 255 -16.52 17.03 -7.55
C ALA A 255 -16.53 18.32 -6.74
N LEU A 256 -15.57 19.23 -6.96
CA LEU A 256 -15.47 20.49 -6.23
C LEU A 256 -16.22 21.62 -6.93
N GLU A 257 -16.79 22.52 -6.13
CA GLU A 257 -17.45 23.71 -6.64
C GLU A 257 -16.46 24.76 -7.15
N ARG A 258 -16.94 25.64 -8.03
CA ARG A 258 -16.14 26.76 -8.53
C ARG A 258 -15.84 27.71 -7.37
N GLY A 259 -14.58 28.09 -7.21
CA GLY A 259 -14.14 29.00 -6.15
C GLY A 259 -13.67 28.31 -4.88
N THR A 260 -13.87 26.99 -4.70
CA THR A 260 -13.40 26.28 -3.49
C THR A 260 -11.90 26.47 -3.26
N PHE A 261 -11.07 26.39 -4.31
CA PHE A 261 -9.62 26.60 -4.17
C PHE A 261 -9.23 28.04 -3.85
N ALA A 262 -10.03 29.04 -4.26
CA ALA A 262 -9.75 30.44 -4.00
C ALA A 262 -10.07 30.83 -2.53
N ALA A 263 -11.07 30.18 -1.94
CA ALA A 263 -11.47 30.36 -0.55
C ALA A 263 -10.50 29.71 0.47
N LEU A 264 -9.58 28.86 0.01
CA LEU A 264 -8.66 28.16 0.90
C LEU A 264 -7.44 29.02 1.25
N PRO A 265 -7.00 29.01 2.51
CA PRO A 265 -5.82 29.76 2.92
C PRO A 265 -4.54 29.12 2.38
N TRP A 266 -3.51 29.93 2.14
CA TRP A 266 -2.23 29.48 1.57
C TRP A 266 -1.59 28.32 2.35
N TYR A 267 -1.73 28.30 3.69
CA TYR A 267 -1.14 27.26 4.53
C TYR A 267 -1.82 25.89 4.36
N PHE A 268 -3.06 25.84 3.87
CA PHE A 268 -3.71 24.58 3.49
C PHE A 268 -2.90 23.89 2.39
N PHE A 269 -2.54 24.62 1.33
CA PHE A 269 -1.75 24.08 0.23
C PHE A 269 -0.36 23.64 0.68
N CYS A 270 0.30 24.43 1.52
CA CYS A 270 1.59 24.05 2.11
C CYS A 270 1.49 22.74 2.89
N LEU A 271 0.47 22.58 3.74
CA LEU A 271 0.25 21.37 4.51
C LEU A 271 -0.09 20.17 3.61
N SER A 272 -0.95 20.35 2.60
CA SER A 272 -1.29 19.29 1.63
C SER A 272 -0.08 18.79 0.85
N VAL A 273 0.91 19.65 0.58
CA VAL A 273 2.17 19.24 -0.07
C VAL A 273 3.10 18.54 0.91
N VAL A 274 3.21 19.00 2.17
CA VAL A 274 4.15 18.45 3.16
C VAL A 274 3.70 17.10 3.73
N LEU A 275 2.39 16.92 3.95
CA LEU A 275 1.81 15.72 4.59
C LEU A 275 2.22 14.40 3.93
N PRO A 276 2.12 14.22 2.60
CA PRO A 276 2.48 12.97 1.94
C PRO A 276 3.93 12.57 2.21
N PHE A 277 4.85 13.54 2.29
CA PHE A 277 6.25 13.29 2.61
C PHE A 277 6.44 12.90 4.09
N LEU A 278 5.71 13.52 5.01
CA LEU A 278 5.72 13.12 6.43
C LEU A 278 5.18 11.70 6.61
N CYS A 279 4.08 11.35 5.94
CA CYS A 279 3.54 9.99 5.92
C CYS A 279 4.58 8.99 5.40
N LEU A 280 5.21 9.30 4.26
CA LEU A 280 6.26 8.48 3.67
C LEU A 280 7.46 8.31 4.62
N TYR A 281 7.90 9.39 5.27
CA TYR A 281 8.98 9.36 6.24
C TYR A 281 8.66 8.43 7.41
N CYS A 282 7.45 8.53 7.97
CA CYS A 282 7.00 7.64 9.05
C CYS A 282 6.94 6.17 8.60
N CYS A 283 6.46 5.90 7.39
CA CYS A 283 6.49 4.55 6.82
C CYS A 283 7.91 4.00 6.73
N GLU A 284 8.88 4.82 6.31
CA GLU A 284 10.30 4.45 6.24
C GLU A 284 10.93 4.22 7.63
N VAL A 285 10.56 5.01 8.64
CA VAL A 285 11.00 4.78 10.03
C VAL A 285 10.54 3.41 10.53
N ILE A 286 9.26 3.09 10.36
CA ILE A 286 8.71 1.79 10.79
C ILE A 286 9.36 0.66 10.00
N LYS A 287 9.55 0.84 8.68
CA LYS A 287 10.23 -0.11 7.81
C LYS A 287 11.70 -0.36 8.22
N ARG A 288 12.41 0.66 8.71
CA ARG A 288 13.76 0.47 9.28
C ARG A 288 13.75 -0.45 10.51
N ILE A 289 12.71 -0.36 11.34
CA ILE A 289 12.52 -1.26 12.48
C ILE A 289 12.25 -2.69 11.99
N ASP A 290 11.36 -2.85 11.00
CA ASP A 290 11.07 -4.12 10.34
C ASP A 290 12.34 -4.78 9.78
N ARG A 291 13.18 -4.01 9.09
CA ARG A 291 14.45 -4.47 8.51
C ARG A 291 15.37 -5.10 9.55
N ARG A 292 15.49 -4.52 10.75
CA ARG A 292 16.34 -5.08 11.83
C ARG A 292 15.87 -6.46 12.24
N HIS A 293 14.55 -6.66 12.33
CA HIS A 293 13.97 -7.95 12.68
C HIS A 293 14.12 -8.96 11.55
N GLU A 294 13.89 -8.57 10.30
CA GLU A 294 14.06 -9.45 9.15
C GLU A 294 15.51 -9.92 9.04
N ASN A 295 16.49 -9.01 9.16
CA ASN A 295 17.91 -9.34 9.14
C ASN A 295 18.27 -10.37 10.22
N ARG A 296 17.77 -10.18 11.45
CA ARG A 296 17.96 -11.15 12.54
C ARG A 296 17.34 -12.51 12.20
N ALA A 297 16.13 -12.53 11.64
CA ALA A 297 15.45 -13.76 11.25
C ALA A 297 16.19 -14.49 10.10
N VAL A 298 16.78 -13.75 9.16
CA VAL A 298 17.61 -14.32 8.09
C VAL A 298 18.90 -14.92 8.66
N MET A 299 19.58 -14.23 9.58
CA MET A 299 20.78 -14.76 10.26
C MET A 299 20.48 -16.03 11.06
N LEU A 300 19.38 -16.05 11.83
CA LEU A 300 18.97 -17.23 12.59
C LEU A 300 18.65 -18.43 11.68
N ARG A 301 18.00 -18.18 10.53
CA ARG A 301 17.77 -19.23 9.53
C ARG A 301 19.09 -19.78 9.01
N ARG A 302 20.03 -18.91 8.62
CA ARG A 302 21.34 -19.34 8.14
C ARG A 302 22.08 -20.22 9.16
N LEU A 303 22.09 -19.82 10.44
CA LEU A 303 22.66 -20.63 11.52
C LEU A 303 21.98 -22.01 11.65
N GLN A 304 20.66 -22.09 11.51
CA GLN A 304 19.93 -23.37 11.56
C GLN A 304 20.26 -24.28 10.37
N PHE A 305 20.49 -23.72 9.18
CA PHE A 305 20.92 -24.49 8.02
C PHE A 305 22.36 -24.98 8.16
N GLU A 306 23.29 -24.13 8.58
CA GLU A 306 24.70 -24.49 8.77
C GLU A 306 24.89 -25.55 9.87
N THR A 307 24.18 -25.43 11.00
CA THR A 307 24.23 -26.40 12.10
C THR A 307 23.66 -27.77 11.71
N ARG A 308 22.59 -27.83 10.91
CA ARG A 308 22.04 -29.11 10.44
C ARG A 308 22.91 -29.80 9.40
N LEU A 309 23.64 -29.04 8.59
CA LEU A 309 24.62 -29.57 7.64
C LEU A 309 25.92 -30.03 8.33
N GLY A 310 26.27 -29.44 9.48
CA GLY A 310 27.46 -29.81 10.28
C GLY A 310 27.24 -30.86 11.38
N MET A 311 26.01 -31.09 11.85
CA MET A 311 25.72 -31.98 12.99
C MET A 311 25.35 -33.43 12.62
N TRP A 312 25.54 -33.85 11.36
CA TRP A 312 25.57 -35.27 10.97
C TRP A 312 27.00 -35.73 10.65
N SER A 313 28.02 -35.25 11.37
CA SER A 313 29.22 -36.08 11.54
C SER A 313 28.88 -37.13 12.60
N PRO A 314 28.76 -38.42 12.24
CA PRO A 314 28.67 -39.45 13.26
C PRO A 314 29.97 -39.43 14.08
N LYS A 315 29.83 -39.62 15.38
CA LYS A 315 30.83 -40.37 16.14
C LYS A 315 30.24 -41.74 16.40
#